data_AF-A0AAD7ZHW3-F1
#
_entry.id   AF-A0AAD7ZHW3-F1
#
_cell.length_a   1.000
_cell.length_b   1.000
_cell.length_c   1.000
_cell.angle_alpha   90.00
_cell.angle_beta   90.00
_cell.angle_gamma   90.00
#
_symmetry.space_group_name_H-M   'P 1'
#
loop_
_entity.id
_entity.type
_entity.pdbx_description
1 polymer ?
#
loop_
_entity_poly.entity_id
_entity_poly.type
_entity_poly.pdbx_seq_one_letter_code
_entity_poly.pdbx_strand_id
1 'polypeptide(L)'
;MSPLVRGCYGIFHILNYNTNSIIGRHVKTKIYKNKTHIISALWKSTAPKKNVQRNHEQQTATFEKMMEMRREEASRSILIQVHSEQSCADLQEYCSQYGDVKSLHHYTLSGSMHCVLVEFHHKSDVDHILESSQHNGNGDIVPVRCPFMWFRAPKKSAQTKKSATRSQINIATNGITMASHSEIRSCLQAAESLSDQIMILHNMTCLNDLGSRLRFLTARQIEVALSGMFPYAKAMPFGSSVNGFGRAACDLDLVLLLDRTHR
;
A
#
# COMPACT_ATOMS: atom_id res chain seq x y z
N MET A 1 15.39 20.36 -23.49
CA MET A 1 14.15 19.63 -23.15
C MET A 1 14.04 19.62 -21.63
N SER A 2 13.00 20.22 -21.06
CA SER A 2 12.78 20.17 -19.61
C SER A 2 12.31 18.76 -19.21
N PRO A 3 12.86 18.13 -18.16
CA PRO A 3 12.46 16.79 -17.76
C PRO A 3 11.05 16.80 -17.18
N LEU A 4 10.31 15.74 -17.48
CA LEU A 4 8.92 15.56 -17.07
C LEU A 4 8.78 14.92 -15.68
N VAL A 5 9.86 14.32 -15.16
CA VAL A 5 9.89 13.71 -13.82
C VAL A 5 10.94 14.37 -12.95
N ARG A 6 10.54 14.76 -11.74
CA ARG A 6 11.41 15.34 -10.70
C ARG A 6 11.38 14.46 -9.45
N GLY A 7 12.52 14.25 -8.80
CA GLY A 7 12.59 13.52 -7.53
C GLY A 7 11.81 14.23 -6.41
N CYS A 8 11.15 13.47 -5.54
CA CYS A 8 10.45 14.01 -4.37
C CYS A 8 11.38 14.27 -3.18
N TYR A 9 10.91 15.18 -2.34
CA TYR A 9 11.44 15.49 -1.03
C TYR A 9 11.06 14.38 -0.05
N GLY A 10 12.04 13.84 0.69
CA GLY A 10 11.76 13.12 1.92
C GLY A 10 11.50 14.12 3.05
N ILE A 11 10.27 14.61 3.20
CA ILE A 11 9.86 15.24 4.46
C ILE A 11 9.36 14.12 5.36
N PHE A 12 10.23 13.63 6.25
CA PHE A 12 9.79 12.89 7.42
C PHE A 12 9.13 13.87 8.38
N HIS A 13 7.80 13.92 8.40
CA HIS A 13 7.09 14.48 9.55
C HIS A 13 7.19 13.47 10.70
N ILE A 14 8.24 13.57 11.50
CA ILE A 14 8.24 12.99 12.86
C ILE A 14 7.28 13.87 13.66
N LEU A 15 6.02 13.46 13.74
CA LEU A 15 5.07 14.05 14.69
C LEU A 15 5.49 13.61 16.09
N ASN A 16 6.31 14.42 16.73
CA ASN A 16 6.65 14.28 18.14
C ASN A 16 5.44 14.74 18.96
N TYR A 17 4.52 13.83 19.26
CA TYR A 17 3.44 14.10 20.19
C TYR A 17 4.01 14.10 21.62
N ASN A 18 4.38 15.30 22.05
CA ASN A 18 4.67 15.62 23.45
C ASN A 18 3.37 15.47 24.25
N THR A 19 3.18 14.34 24.92
CA THR A 19 2.02 14.12 25.80
C THR A 19 2.34 14.64 27.20
N ASN A 20 2.03 15.91 27.43
CA ASN A 20 1.93 16.46 28.78
C ASN A 20 0.55 17.10 28.97
N SER A 21 -0.12 16.69 30.06
CA SER A 21 -1.46 17.08 30.51
C SER A 21 -2.59 16.42 29.70
N ILE A 22 -3.54 15.68 30.27
CA ILE A 22 -4.50 16.13 31.29
C ILE A 22 -4.99 14.93 32.15
N ILE A 23 -4.69 15.02 33.44
CA ILE A 23 -5.55 14.90 34.65
C ILE A 23 -6.67 13.84 34.66
N GLY A 24 -6.61 13.02 35.71
CA GLY A 24 -7.46 11.85 35.94
C GLY A 24 -8.95 12.12 36.12
N ARG A 25 -9.73 11.12 35.72
CA ARG A 25 -11.08 10.86 36.23
C ARG A 25 -11.19 9.40 36.64
N HIS A 26 -11.52 9.19 37.91
CA HIS A 26 -11.87 7.91 38.50
C HIS A 26 -12.89 7.14 37.66
N VAL A 27 -12.57 5.89 37.31
CA VAL A 27 -13.56 4.90 36.87
C VAL A 27 -13.93 4.04 38.07
N LYS A 28 -15.16 4.20 38.57
CA LYS A 28 -15.79 3.23 39.48
C LYS A 28 -16.17 1.99 38.67
N THR A 29 -15.55 0.86 38.98
CA THR A 29 -15.93 -0.45 38.45
C THR A 29 -17.27 -0.90 39.06
N LYS A 30 -18.33 -0.95 38.24
CA LYS A 30 -19.54 -1.73 38.55
C LYS A 30 -19.42 -3.10 37.90
N ILE A 31 -19.15 -4.11 38.72
CA ILE A 31 -19.17 -5.52 38.33
C ILE A 31 -20.63 -5.92 38.12
N TYR A 32 -21.03 -6.16 36.87
CA TYR A 32 -22.25 -6.91 36.57
C TYR A 32 -21.88 -8.39 36.44
N LYS A 33 -22.24 -9.17 37.46
CA LYS A 33 -22.30 -10.63 37.37
C LYS A 33 -23.50 -11.00 36.50
N ASN A 34 -23.28 -11.47 35.27
CA ASN A 34 -24.31 -12.21 34.55
C ASN A 34 -23.77 -13.55 34.06
N LYS A 35 -24.59 -14.57 34.32
CA LYS A 35 -24.31 -16.01 34.24
C LYS A 35 -23.92 -16.43 32.82
N THR A 36 -22.79 -17.10 32.70
CA THR A 36 -22.39 -17.88 31.52
C THR A 36 -23.30 -19.09 31.35
N HIS A 37 -24.11 -19.09 30.29
CA HIS A 37 -24.65 -20.33 29.73
C HIS A 37 -23.65 -20.86 28.71
N ILE A 38 -22.95 -21.94 29.08
CA ILE A 38 -22.09 -22.70 28.18
C ILE A 38 -23.01 -23.46 27.21
N ILE A 39 -23.06 -23.04 25.95
CA ILE A 39 -23.64 -23.86 24.88
C ILE A 39 -22.57 -24.86 24.45
N SER A 40 -22.56 -26.03 25.08
CA SER A 40 -21.98 -27.23 24.51
C SER A 40 -23.00 -27.87 23.57
N ALA A 41 -22.90 -27.63 22.26
CA ALA A 41 -23.75 -28.29 21.28
C ALA A 41 -22.94 -28.80 20.09
N LEU A 42 -22.69 -30.12 20.14
CA LEU A 42 -22.72 -31.07 19.04
C LEU A 42 -22.19 -30.62 17.67
N TRP A 43 -20.95 -30.98 17.37
CA TRP A 43 -20.55 -31.38 16.01
C TRP A 43 -20.46 -32.91 15.94
N LYS A 44 -21.61 -33.54 15.68
CA LYS A 44 -21.67 -34.86 15.03
C LYS A 44 -22.48 -34.69 13.75
N SER A 45 -21.82 -34.21 12.69
CA SER A 45 -22.36 -34.31 11.34
C SER A 45 -21.83 -35.59 10.70
N THR A 46 -22.65 -36.63 10.74
CA THR A 46 -22.53 -37.80 9.87
C THR A 46 -23.30 -37.51 8.58
N ALA A 47 -22.56 -37.21 7.50
CA ALA A 47 -23.04 -37.29 6.13
C ALA A 47 -21.90 -37.83 5.23
N PRO A 48 -22.19 -38.63 4.20
CA PRO A 48 -21.23 -39.55 3.60
C PRO A 48 -20.20 -38.85 2.72
N LYS A 49 -18.97 -39.36 2.76
CA LYS A 49 -17.85 -38.93 1.92
C LYS A 49 -18.19 -39.15 0.44
N LYS A 50 -18.53 -38.08 -0.28
CA LYS A 50 -18.33 -38.03 -1.74
C LYS A 50 -16.86 -37.71 -1.99
N ASN A 51 -16.16 -38.67 -2.58
CA ASN A 51 -14.81 -38.48 -3.12
C ASN A 51 -14.86 -37.41 -4.21
N VAL A 52 -14.49 -36.18 -3.85
CA VAL A 52 -14.10 -35.16 -4.82
C VAL A 52 -12.58 -35.22 -4.84
N GLN A 53 -12.02 -35.77 -5.91
CA GLN A 53 -10.61 -35.61 -6.26
C GLN A 53 -10.36 -34.11 -6.45
N ARG A 54 -9.89 -33.45 -5.37
CA ARG A 54 -9.34 -32.10 -5.45
C ARG A 54 -7.90 -32.21 -5.95
N ASN A 55 -7.74 -32.26 -7.26
CA ASN A 55 -6.48 -31.85 -7.89
C ASN A 55 -6.44 -30.32 -7.85
N HIS A 56 -5.95 -29.77 -6.74
CA HIS A 56 -5.37 -28.44 -6.70
C HIS A 56 -4.32 -28.47 -5.59
N GLU A 57 -3.07 -28.69 -5.98
CA GLU A 57 -1.92 -28.24 -5.20
C GLU A 57 -1.98 -26.71 -5.13
N GLN A 58 -2.85 -26.18 -4.28
CA GLN A 58 -2.68 -24.82 -3.78
C GLN A 58 -1.44 -24.89 -2.89
N GLN A 59 -0.28 -24.64 -3.49
CA GLN A 59 0.97 -24.40 -2.77
C GLN A 59 0.67 -23.33 -1.72
N THR A 60 0.58 -23.73 -0.45
CA THR A 60 0.42 -22.78 0.65
C THR A 60 1.71 -21.99 0.74
N ALA A 61 1.71 -20.78 0.19
CA ALA A 61 2.85 -19.87 0.28
C ALA A 61 3.13 -19.61 1.76
N THR A 62 4.38 -19.84 2.21
CA THR A 62 4.78 -19.57 3.59
C THR A 62 4.77 -18.07 3.86
N PHE A 63 4.78 -17.70 5.14
CA PHE A 63 4.92 -16.31 5.54
C PHE A 63 6.20 -15.69 4.96
N GLU A 64 7.34 -16.40 4.97
CA GLU A 64 8.58 -15.87 4.39
C GLU A 64 8.45 -15.63 2.89
N LYS A 65 7.81 -16.55 2.16
CA LYS A 65 7.59 -16.40 0.72
C LYS A 65 6.68 -15.20 0.42
N MET A 66 5.65 -14.98 1.23
CA MET A 66 4.79 -13.79 1.11
C MET A 66 5.59 -12.50 1.34
N MET A 67 6.41 -12.45 2.39
CA MET A 67 7.27 -11.31 2.68
C MET A 67 8.23 -11.02 1.53
N GLU A 68 8.88 -12.05 0.98
CA GLU A 68 9.82 -11.87 -0.13
C GLU A 68 9.11 -11.37 -1.39
N MET A 69 7.97 -11.98 -1.76
CA MET A 69 7.18 -11.50 -2.90
C MET A 69 6.77 -10.03 -2.76
N ARG A 70 6.33 -9.59 -1.58
CA ARG A 70 5.94 -8.18 -1.36
C ARG A 70 7.14 -7.22 -1.38
N ARG A 71 8.31 -7.67 -0.93
CA ARG A 71 9.56 -6.89 -1.05
C ARG A 71 10.03 -6.80 -2.50
N GLU A 72 9.91 -7.88 -3.26
CA GLU A 72 10.18 -7.89 -4.70
C GLU A 72 9.26 -6.91 -5.43
N GLU A 73 7.95 -6.93 -5.17
CA GLU A 73 7.00 -5.94 -5.68
C GLU A 73 7.46 -4.51 -5.39
N ALA A 74 7.75 -4.19 -4.12
CA ALA A 74 8.23 -2.87 -3.73
C ALA A 74 9.54 -2.45 -4.41
N SER A 75 10.45 -3.39 -4.67
CA SER A 75 11.75 -3.11 -5.31
C SER A 75 11.63 -2.66 -6.77
N ARG A 76 10.52 -3.01 -7.43
CA ARG A 76 10.18 -2.68 -8.81
C ARG A 76 8.93 -1.81 -8.91
N SER A 77 8.64 -1.08 -7.84
CA SER A 77 7.59 -0.08 -7.79
C SER A 77 8.15 1.32 -7.53
N ILE A 78 7.45 2.32 -8.04
CA ILE A 78 7.68 3.74 -7.78
C ILE A 78 6.36 4.41 -7.43
N LEU A 79 6.42 5.43 -6.57
CA LEU A 79 5.28 6.27 -6.24
C LEU A 79 5.44 7.63 -6.92
N ILE A 80 4.47 7.98 -7.75
CA ILE A 80 4.49 9.22 -8.53
C ILE A 80 3.33 10.09 -8.10
N GLN A 81 3.63 11.29 -7.63
CA GLN A 81 2.64 12.35 -7.52
C GLN A 81 2.31 12.86 -8.93
N VAL A 82 1.03 13.06 -9.21
CA VAL A 82 0.53 13.62 -10.46
C VAL A 82 -0.34 14.85 -10.18
N HIS A 83 -0.55 15.69 -11.20
CA HIS A 83 -1.38 16.88 -11.04
C HIS A 83 -2.87 16.52 -10.85
N SER A 84 -3.35 15.51 -11.58
CA SER A 84 -4.74 15.07 -11.55
C SER A 84 -4.86 13.63 -12.03
N GLU A 85 -6.01 13.00 -11.80
CA GLU A 85 -6.32 11.66 -12.31
C GLU A 85 -6.18 11.55 -13.85
N GLN A 86 -6.44 12.63 -14.58
CA GLN A 86 -6.28 12.65 -16.05
C GLN A 86 -4.82 12.52 -16.49
N SER A 87 -3.87 12.80 -15.60
CA SER A 87 -2.44 12.68 -15.87
C SER A 87 -1.96 11.21 -15.87
N CYS A 88 -2.76 10.26 -15.38
CA CYS A 88 -2.40 8.84 -15.35
C CYS A 88 -2.15 8.27 -16.76
N ALA A 89 -2.87 8.78 -17.76
CA ALA A 89 -2.71 8.43 -19.16
C ALA A 89 -1.31 8.77 -19.68
N ASP A 90 -0.94 10.03 -19.52
CA ASP A 90 0.34 10.58 -19.97
C ASP A 90 1.49 9.96 -19.14
N LEU A 91 1.24 9.64 -17.87
CA LEU A 91 2.18 8.95 -17.02
C LEU A 91 2.44 7.51 -17.48
N GLN A 92 1.39 6.76 -17.82
CA GLN A 92 1.54 5.39 -18.33
C GLN A 92 2.40 5.39 -19.60
N GLU A 93 2.09 6.27 -20.56
CA GLU A 93 2.85 6.41 -21.81
C GLU A 93 4.32 6.79 -21.54
N TYR A 94 4.57 7.66 -20.57
CA TYR A 94 5.92 8.02 -20.15
C TYR A 94 6.67 6.82 -19.56
N CYS A 95 6.07 6.10 -18.61
CA CYS A 95 6.68 4.93 -17.97
C CYS A 95 6.97 3.81 -18.96
N SER A 96 6.13 3.61 -19.97
CA SER A 96 6.33 2.60 -21.03
C SER A 96 7.59 2.83 -21.87
N GLN A 97 8.23 4.00 -21.80
CA GLN A 97 9.52 4.26 -22.46
C GLN A 97 10.70 3.61 -21.71
N TYR A 98 10.52 3.29 -20.43
CA TYR A 98 11.58 2.73 -19.57
C TYR A 98 11.48 1.22 -19.41
N GLY A 99 10.27 0.67 -19.47
CA GLY A 99 10.01 -0.75 -19.32
C GLY A 99 8.53 -1.07 -19.33
N ASP A 100 8.21 -2.36 -19.25
CA ASP A 100 6.83 -2.81 -19.28
C ASP A 100 6.14 -2.62 -17.92
N VAL A 101 5.02 -1.92 -17.93
CA VAL A 101 4.28 -1.58 -16.72
C VAL A 101 3.30 -2.71 -16.42
N LYS A 102 3.47 -3.35 -15.26
CA LYS A 102 2.61 -4.45 -14.81
C LYS A 102 1.28 -3.95 -14.26
N SER A 103 1.31 -2.89 -13.44
CA SER A 103 0.09 -2.32 -12.86
C SER A 103 0.24 -0.85 -12.50
N LEU A 104 -0.90 -0.15 -12.49
CA LEU A 104 -1.03 1.22 -12.00
C LEU A 104 -2.16 1.29 -10.99
N HIS A 105 -1.89 1.89 -9.83
CA HIS A 105 -2.87 2.10 -8.79
C HIS A 105 -2.93 3.58 -8.45
N HIS A 106 -4.02 4.23 -8.83
CA HIS A 106 -4.30 5.62 -8.50
C HIS A 106 -5.02 5.71 -7.16
N TYR A 107 -4.60 6.70 -6.37
CA TYR A 107 -5.33 7.09 -5.19
C TYR A 107 -5.17 8.57 -4.90
N THR A 108 -6.05 9.07 -4.04
CA THR A 108 -6.08 10.48 -3.64
C THR A 108 -5.86 10.57 -2.13
N LEU A 109 -4.97 11.47 -1.72
CA LEU A 109 -4.78 11.85 -0.31
C LEU A 109 -5.63 13.09 0.00
N SER A 110 -5.78 13.39 1.29
CA SER A 110 -6.43 14.63 1.74
C SER A 110 -5.81 15.86 1.06
N GLY A 111 -6.65 16.82 0.65
CA GLY A 111 -6.20 18.02 -0.07
C GLY A 111 -6.03 17.83 -1.59
N SER A 112 -6.72 16.86 -2.19
CA SER A 112 -6.71 16.62 -3.65
C SER A 112 -5.32 16.29 -4.21
N MET A 113 -4.46 15.68 -3.41
CA MET A 113 -3.15 15.20 -3.85
C MET A 113 -3.33 13.84 -4.53
N HIS A 114 -3.05 13.78 -5.82
CA HIS A 114 -3.16 12.55 -6.61
C HIS A 114 -1.82 11.83 -6.68
N CYS A 115 -1.85 10.55 -6.34
CA CYS A 115 -0.69 9.67 -6.35
C CYS A 115 -0.99 8.43 -7.20
N VAL A 116 0.05 7.93 -7.88
CA VAL A 116 -0.01 6.71 -8.67
C VAL A 116 1.14 5.83 -8.25
N LEU A 117 0.83 4.66 -7.72
CA LEU A 117 1.79 3.58 -7.57
C LEU A 117 1.93 2.87 -8.92
N VAL A 118 3.15 2.87 -9.47
CA VAL A 118 3.48 2.20 -10.72
C VAL A 118 4.37 1.01 -10.40
N GLU A 119 3.97 -0.19 -10.82
CA GLU A 119 4.79 -1.40 -10.71
C GLU A 119 5.24 -1.84 -12.10
N PHE A 120 6.56 -1.98 -12.29
CA PHE A 120 7.17 -2.49 -13.51
C PHE A 120 7.39 -3.99 -13.42
N HIS A 121 7.49 -4.69 -14.55
CA HIS A 121 7.86 -6.10 -14.55
C HIS A 121 9.26 -6.36 -13.99
N HIS A 122 10.22 -5.45 -14.16
CA HIS A 122 11.60 -5.66 -13.75
C HIS A 122 12.12 -4.51 -12.87
N LYS A 123 12.98 -4.84 -11.91
CA LYS A 123 13.66 -3.84 -11.09
C LYS A 123 14.56 -2.91 -11.93
N SER A 124 15.18 -3.44 -12.99
CA SER A 124 16.01 -2.68 -13.92
C SER A 124 15.28 -1.48 -14.52
N ASP A 125 13.97 -1.61 -14.75
CA ASP A 125 13.14 -0.54 -15.33
C ASP A 125 12.99 0.62 -14.33
N VAL A 126 12.89 0.29 -13.04
CA VAL A 126 12.91 1.27 -11.94
C VAL A 126 14.28 1.93 -11.82
N ASP A 127 15.37 1.17 -11.91
CA ASP A 127 16.71 1.75 -11.87
C ASP A 127 16.91 2.75 -13.03
N HIS A 128 16.47 2.39 -14.24
CA HIS A 128 16.59 3.23 -15.44
C HIS A 128 15.78 4.53 -15.34
N ILE A 129 14.52 4.48 -14.87
CA ILE A 129 13.73 5.71 -14.68
C ILE A 129 14.32 6.59 -13.58
N LEU A 130 14.82 6.03 -12.48
CA LEU A 130 15.47 6.78 -11.41
C LEU A 130 16.76 7.45 -11.87
N GLU A 131 17.54 6.80 -12.73
CA GLU A 131 18.76 7.38 -13.33
C GLU A 131 18.47 8.53 -14.28
N SER A 132 17.35 8.46 -15.01
CA SER A 132 16.92 9.53 -15.92
C SER A 132 16.21 10.70 -15.23
N SER A 133 15.84 10.54 -13.96
CA SER A 133 15.09 11.53 -13.19
C SER A 133 15.99 12.66 -12.68
N GLN A 134 15.43 13.86 -12.52
CA GLN A 134 16.19 15.03 -12.07
C GLN A 134 15.73 15.55 -10.71
N HIS A 135 16.64 16.16 -9.96
CA HIS A 135 16.28 16.92 -8.76
C HIS A 135 15.74 18.29 -9.13
N ASN A 136 14.92 18.88 -8.26
CA ASN A 136 14.57 20.29 -8.39
C ASN A 136 15.84 21.12 -8.15
N GLY A 137 16.18 22.01 -9.09
CA GLY A 137 17.39 22.83 -9.03
C GLY A 137 17.38 23.96 -8.00
N ASN A 138 16.61 23.84 -6.91
CA ASN A 138 16.67 24.81 -5.83
C ASN A 138 17.86 24.41 -4.93
N GLY A 139 18.78 25.35 -4.66
CA GLY A 139 20.05 25.09 -3.98
C GLY A 139 19.96 24.59 -2.53
N ASP A 140 18.76 24.57 -1.95
CA ASP A 140 18.51 24.19 -0.55
C ASP A 140 18.09 22.70 -0.40
N ILE A 141 18.38 21.85 -1.38
CA ILE A 141 17.86 20.47 -1.43
C ILE A 141 19.00 19.46 -1.37
N VAL A 142 18.84 18.44 -0.51
CA VAL A 142 19.70 17.25 -0.50
C VAL A 142 19.29 16.32 -1.66
N PRO A 143 20.15 16.08 -2.66
CA PRO A 143 19.79 15.29 -3.83
C PRO A 143 19.81 13.79 -3.50
N VAL A 144 18.68 13.26 -3.04
CA VAL A 144 18.51 11.82 -2.77
C VAL A 144 17.80 11.16 -3.94
N ARG A 145 18.32 10.01 -4.41
CA ARG A 145 17.59 9.14 -5.35
C ARG A 145 16.64 8.26 -4.55
N CYS A 146 15.35 8.32 -4.88
CA CYS A 146 14.34 7.52 -4.21
C CYS A 146 13.18 7.17 -5.16
N PRO A 147 12.43 6.08 -4.90
CA PRO A 147 11.25 5.69 -5.68
C PRO A 147 10.07 6.68 -5.59
N PHE A 148 10.22 7.83 -4.93
CA PHE A 148 9.19 8.86 -4.83
C PHE A 148 9.50 10.00 -5.78
N MET A 149 8.58 10.28 -6.68
CA MET A 149 8.79 11.25 -7.75
C MET A 149 7.53 12.08 -8.00
N TRP A 150 7.70 13.18 -8.72
CA TRP A 150 6.64 14.02 -9.22
C TRP A 150 6.67 14.02 -10.74
N PHE A 151 5.53 13.74 -11.35
CA PHE A 151 5.34 13.81 -12.79
C PHE A 151 4.61 15.10 -13.17
N ARG A 152 5.21 15.81 -14.12
CA ARG A 152 4.64 16.97 -14.77
C ARG A 152 4.44 16.65 -16.24
N ALA A 153 3.19 16.47 -16.64
CA ALA A 153 2.85 16.23 -18.03
C ALA A 153 3.38 17.36 -18.94
N PRO A 154 3.84 17.03 -20.15
CA PRO A 154 4.25 18.03 -21.11
C PRO A 154 3.06 18.92 -21.45
N LYS A 155 3.29 20.22 -21.59
CA LYS A 155 2.25 21.13 -22.10
C LYS A 155 1.94 20.69 -23.53
N LYS A 156 0.76 20.10 -23.75
CA LYS A 156 0.29 19.71 -25.09
C LYS A 156 0.15 21.00 -25.93
N SER A 157 1.13 21.30 -26.78
CA SER A 157 0.89 22.20 -27.91
C SER A 157 -0.19 21.57 -28.78
N ALA A 158 -1.11 22.37 -29.30
CA ALA A 158 -2.22 21.91 -30.13
C ALA A 158 -1.70 21.29 -31.45
N GLN A 159 -1.20 20.05 -31.41
CA GLN A 159 -0.83 19.31 -32.61
C GLN A 159 -0.94 17.80 -32.37
N THR A 160 -1.78 17.21 -33.22
CA THR A 160 -1.80 15.82 -33.69
C THR A 160 -1.90 14.70 -32.64
N LYS A 161 -3.16 14.32 -32.38
CA LYS A 161 -3.54 13.00 -31.87
C LYS A 161 -3.02 11.91 -32.83
N LYS A 162 -1.83 11.36 -32.58
CA LYS A 162 -1.48 10.06 -33.15
C LYS A 162 -2.18 8.99 -32.32
N SER A 163 -3.12 8.32 -32.96
CA SER A 163 -3.82 7.13 -32.47
C SER A 163 -2.83 5.96 -32.37
N ALA A 164 -2.05 5.92 -31.28
CA ALA A 164 -1.43 4.68 -30.86
C ALA A 164 -2.49 3.84 -30.12
N THR A 165 -2.61 2.58 -30.51
CA THR A 165 -3.52 1.59 -29.93
C THR A 165 -3.23 1.50 -28.43
N ARG A 166 -4.06 2.18 -27.64
CA ARG A 166 -3.84 2.38 -26.22
C ARG A 166 -4.20 1.09 -25.49
N SER A 167 -3.21 0.28 -25.14
CA SER A 167 -3.37 -0.78 -24.14
C SER A 167 -3.66 -0.10 -22.81
N GLN A 168 -4.94 0.12 -22.53
CA GLN A 168 -5.37 0.68 -21.26
C GLN A 168 -5.15 -0.39 -20.19
N ILE A 169 -4.10 -0.21 -19.39
CA ILE A 169 -3.98 -0.94 -18.13
C ILE A 169 -5.13 -0.43 -17.25
N ASN A 170 -5.89 -1.36 -16.68
CA ASN A 170 -6.95 -0.99 -15.73
C ASN A 170 -6.31 -0.29 -14.53
N ILE A 171 -6.56 1.01 -14.41
CA ILE A 171 -6.10 1.79 -13.27
C ILE A 171 -7.06 1.51 -12.11
N ALA A 172 -6.56 0.88 -11.06
CA ALA A 172 -7.32 0.76 -9.81
C ALA A 172 -7.40 2.15 -9.16
N THR A 173 -8.59 2.73 -9.05
CA THR A 173 -8.80 4.08 -8.48
C THR A 173 -9.32 4.01 -7.04
N ASN A 174 -9.01 5.05 -6.24
CA ASN A 174 -9.48 5.23 -4.86
C ASN A 174 -9.16 4.08 -3.90
N GLY A 175 -8.08 3.34 -4.17
CA GLY A 175 -7.78 2.11 -3.44
C GLY A 175 -7.40 2.29 -1.96
N ILE A 176 -7.34 3.50 -1.39
CA ILE A 176 -7.09 3.69 0.06
C ILE A 176 -8.16 4.51 0.77
N THR A 177 -9.24 4.92 0.09
CA THR A 177 -10.29 5.74 0.70
C THR A 177 -11.04 4.92 1.75
N MET A 178 -11.05 5.41 2.98
CA MET A 178 -11.77 4.77 4.08
C MET A 178 -13.24 5.12 4.03
N ALA A 179 -14.10 4.09 4.08
CA ALA A 179 -15.52 4.28 4.24
C ALA A 179 -15.80 5.00 5.57
N SER A 180 -16.68 5.98 5.51
CA SER A 180 -17.17 6.70 6.69
C SER A 180 -17.97 5.77 7.61
N HIS A 181 -18.03 6.12 8.89
CA HIS A 181 -18.84 5.38 9.87
C HIS A 181 -20.32 5.32 9.46
N SER A 182 -20.83 6.36 8.80
CA SER A 182 -22.20 6.39 8.26
C SER A 182 -22.41 5.40 7.12
N GLU A 183 -21.48 5.32 6.18
CA GLU A 183 -21.55 4.36 5.06
C GLU A 183 -21.47 2.93 5.56
N ILE A 184 -20.51 2.64 6.45
CA ILE A 184 -20.38 1.32 7.07
C ILE A 184 -21.68 0.95 7.79
N ARG A 185 -22.24 1.85 8.60
CA ARG A 185 -23.50 1.60 9.30
C ARG A 185 -24.65 1.31 8.34
N SER A 186 -24.77 2.06 7.25
CA SER A 186 -25.79 1.84 6.23
C SER A 186 -25.65 0.47 5.58
N CYS A 187 -24.43 0.06 5.20
CA CYS A 187 -24.18 -1.25 4.60
C CYS A 187 -24.49 -2.40 5.56
N LEU A 188 -24.15 -2.25 6.85
CA LEU A 188 -24.45 -3.26 7.87
C LEU A 188 -25.95 -3.42 8.14
N GLN A 189 -26.72 -2.33 8.05
CA GLN A 189 -28.18 -2.38 8.20
C GLN A 189 -28.87 -3.07 7.02
N ALA A 190 -28.27 -3.03 5.83
CA ALA A 190 -28.79 -3.66 4.62
C ALA A 190 -28.42 -5.15 4.48
N ALA A 191 -27.61 -5.69 5.40
CA ALA A 191 -27.14 -7.07 5.34
C ALA A 191 -28.25 -8.09 5.65
N GLU A 192 -28.25 -9.23 4.96
CA GLU A 192 -29.29 -10.27 5.10
C GLU A 192 -29.12 -11.12 6.37
N SER A 193 -27.89 -11.20 6.90
CA SER A 193 -27.58 -11.98 8.09
C SER A 193 -26.44 -11.39 8.91
N LEU A 194 -26.26 -11.88 10.16
CA LEU A 194 -25.10 -11.54 10.98
C LEU A 194 -23.78 -11.94 10.32
N SER A 195 -23.76 -13.07 9.60
CA SER A 195 -22.57 -13.51 8.86
C SER A 195 -22.20 -12.50 7.78
N ASP A 196 -23.20 -11.97 7.06
CA ASP A 196 -22.99 -10.96 6.03
C ASP A 196 -22.52 -9.63 6.64
N GLN A 197 -23.07 -9.24 7.79
CA GLN A 197 -22.58 -8.07 8.53
C GLN A 197 -21.08 -8.18 8.86
N ILE A 198 -20.63 -9.34 9.33
CA ILE A 198 -19.22 -9.58 9.65
C ILE A 198 -18.37 -9.47 8.38
N MET A 199 -18.78 -10.09 7.28
CA MET A 199 -18.05 -10.06 6.01
C MET A 199 -18.00 -8.65 5.40
N ILE A 200 -19.10 -7.91 5.45
CA ILE A 200 -19.18 -6.51 5.00
C ILE A 200 -18.22 -5.66 5.83
N LEU A 201 -18.29 -5.74 7.16
CA LEU A 201 -17.41 -4.96 8.04
C LEU A 201 -15.94 -5.27 7.78
N HIS A 202 -15.61 -6.56 7.64
CA HIS A 202 -14.25 -7.00 7.32
C HIS A 202 -13.78 -6.39 6.00
N ASN A 203 -14.53 -6.59 4.91
CA ASN A 203 -14.13 -6.13 3.58
C ASN A 203 -14.04 -4.59 3.47
N MET A 204 -14.88 -3.86 4.19
CA MET A 204 -14.85 -2.39 4.20
C MET A 204 -13.72 -1.80 5.04
N THR A 205 -13.13 -2.58 5.97
CA THR A 205 -12.15 -2.05 6.93
C THR A 205 -10.77 -2.71 6.85
N CYS A 206 -10.67 -3.88 6.24
CA CYS A 206 -9.43 -4.62 6.14
C CYS A 206 -8.39 -3.87 5.29
N LEU A 207 -7.13 -4.16 5.56
CA LEU A 207 -6.02 -3.71 4.75
C LEU A 207 -6.12 -4.32 3.35
N ASN A 208 -6.36 -3.49 2.35
CA ASN A 208 -6.41 -3.92 0.95
C ASN A 208 -5.00 -4.03 0.33
N ASP A 209 -4.96 -4.57 -0.89
CA ASP A 209 -3.73 -4.83 -1.63
C ASP A 209 -2.89 -3.56 -1.88
N LEU A 210 -3.51 -2.46 -2.27
CA LEU A 210 -2.81 -1.19 -2.46
C LEU A 210 -2.19 -0.69 -1.15
N GLY A 211 -2.94 -0.73 -0.05
CA GLY A 211 -2.44 -0.37 1.27
C GLY A 211 -1.27 -1.25 1.73
N SER A 212 -1.27 -2.54 1.36
CA SER A 212 -0.15 -3.45 1.62
C SER A 212 1.07 -3.06 0.78
N ARG A 213 0.91 -2.87 -0.53
CA ARG A 213 1.98 -2.44 -1.45
C ARG A 213 2.64 -1.14 -1.00
N LEU A 214 1.84 -0.15 -0.60
CA LEU A 214 2.35 1.14 -0.11
C LEU A 214 3.19 0.97 1.16
N ARG A 215 2.77 0.12 2.09
CA ARG A 215 3.53 -0.17 3.32
C ARG A 215 4.88 -0.81 3.02
N PHE A 216 4.93 -1.78 2.09
CA PHE A 216 6.20 -2.39 1.66
C PHE A 216 7.09 -1.41 0.88
N LEU A 217 6.51 -0.52 0.06
CA LEU A 217 7.26 0.54 -0.60
C LEU A 217 7.84 1.55 0.40
N THR A 218 7.07 1.91 1.43
CA THR A 218 7.56 2.75 2.53
C THR A 218 8.69 2.06 3.29
N ALA A 219 8.59 0.76 3.58
CA ALA A 219 9.69 0.01 4.18
C ALA A 219 10.95 0.07 3.29
N ARG A 220 10.80 -0.14 1.98
CA ARG A 220 11.89 -0.01 1.01
C ARG A 220 12.50 1.40 1.01
N GLN A 221 11.69 2.44 1.18
CA GLN A 221 12.20 3.82 1.29
C GLN A 221 13.14 3.99 2.48
N ILE A 222 12.81 3.38 3.62
CA ILE A 222 13.66 3.40 4.81
C ILE A 222 14.99 2.70 4.51
N GLU A 223 14.96 1.54 3.83
CA GLU A 223 16.19 0.85 3.40
C GLU A 223 17.07 1.77 2.53
N VAL A 224 16.48 2.42 1.52
CA VAL A 224 17.20 3.32 0.62
C VAL A 224 17.78 4.53 1.37
N ALA A 225 17.00 5.14 2.27
CA ALA A 225 17.43 6.30 3.04
C ALA A 225 18.63 5.99 3.96
N LEU A 226 18.69 4.76 4.50
CA LEU A 226 19.75 4.33 5.40
C LEU A 226 20.94 3.70 4.69
N SER A 227 20.82 3.37 3.39
CA SER A 227 21.83 2.61 2.63
C SER A 227 23.23 3.23 2.61
N GLY A 228 23.35 4.56 2.74
CA GLY A 228 24.63 5.24 2.82
C GLY A 228 25.40 4.97 4.11
N MET A 229 24.70 4.76 5.24
CA MET A 229 25.30 4.46 6.54
C MET A 229 25.28 2.95 6.85
N PHE A 230 24.23 2.27 6.40
CA PHE A 230 23.97 0.85 6.64
C PHE A 230 23.63 0.16 5.33
N PRO A 231 24.62 -0.24 4.51
CA PRO A 231 24.41 -0.81 3.18
C PRO A 231 23.59 -2.11 3.16
N TYR A 232 23.49 -2.80 4.30
CA TYR A 232 22.76 -4.05 4.47
C TYR A 232 21.45 -3.89 5.25
N ALA A 233 21.02 -2.64 5.50
CA ALA A 233 19.79 -2.38 6.23
C ALA A 233 18.58 -3.02 5.54
N LYS A 234 17.77 -3.74 6.31
CA LYS A 234 16.46 -4.25 5.91
C LYS A 234 15.39 -3.70 6.83
N ALA A 235 14.35 -3.13 6.26
CA ALA A 235 13.17 -2.69 6.99
C ALA A 235 12.04 -3.68 6.73
N MET A 236 11.65 -4.42 7.76
CA MET A 236 10.67 -5.51 7.66
C MET A 236 9.36 -5.09 8.31
N PRO A 237 8.26 -4.97 7.55
CA PRO A 237 6.93 -4.80 8.12
C PRO A 237 6.58 -5.95 9.08
N PHE A 238 6.00 -5.61 10.22
CA PHE A 238 5.47 -6.60 11.17
C PHE A 238 4.10 -6.19 11.71
N GLY A 239 3.55 -7.02 12.60
CA GLY A 239 2.28 -6.72 13.26
C GLY A 239 1.09 -6.69 12.30
N SER A 240 0.24 -5.68 12.47
CA SER A 240 -1.03 -5.55 11.75
C SER A 240 -0.88 -5.45 10.23
N SER A 241 0.29 -5.04 9.75
CA SER A 241 0.58 -4.92 8.31
C SER A 241 0.69 -6.27 7.59
N VAL A 242 1.00 -7.36 8.31
CA VAL A 242 1.36 -8.66 7.71
C VAL A 242 0.67 -9.88 8.36
N ASN A 243 -0.04 -9.68 9.48
CA ASN A 243 -0.67 -10.78 10.23
C ASN A 243 -2.07 -11.21 9.73
N GLY A 244 -2.59 -10.55 8.69
CA GLY A 244 -3.94 -10.83 8.14
C GLY A 244 -5.11 -10.13 8.84
N PHE A 245 -4.87 -9.41 9.94
CA PHE A 245 -5.89 -8.67 10.69
C PHE A 245 -5.74 -7.14 10.57
N GLY A 246 -4.89 -6.69 9.65
CA GLY A 246 -4.66 -5.27 9.39
C GLY A 246 -5.92 -4.54 8.97
N ARG A 247 -6.08 -3.31 9.47
CA ARG A 247 -7.10 -2.36 8.98
C ARG A 247 -6.41 -1.29 8.17
N ALA A 248 -7.04 -0.75 7.14
CA ALA A 248 -6.35 0.14 6.22
C ALA A 248 -5.76 1.41 6.88
N ALA A 249 -6.34 1.91 7.97
CA ALA A 249 -5.84 3.04 8.77
C ALA A 249 -4.89 2.65 9.94
N CYS A 250 -4.41 1.41 10.02
CA CYS A 250 -3.46 1.02 11.06
C CYS A 250 -2.03 1.54 10.78
N ASP A 251 -1.25 1.66 11.85
CA ASP A 251 0.15 2.06 11.77
C ASP A 251 0.99 1.05 10.97
N LEU A 252 2.10 1.53 10.43
CA LEU A 252 3.13 0.71 9.81
C LEU A 252 4.27 0.48 10.81
N ASP A 253 4.27 -0.69 11.43
CA ASP A 253 5.33 -1.13 12.32
C ASP A 253 6.48 -1.77 11.51
N LEU A 254 7.71 -1.29 11.71
CA LEU A 254 8.92 -1.80 11.02
C LEU A 254 9.95 -2.31 12.02
N VAL A 255 10.51 -3.50 11.76
CA VAL A 255 11.76 -3.94 12.37
C VAL A 255 12.91 -3.57 11.45
N LEU A 256 13.90 -2.86 11.98
CA LEU A 256 15.10 -2.49 11.25
C LEU A 256 16.24 -3.45 11.61
N LEU A 257 16.72 -4.17 10.61
CA LEU A 257 17.87 -5.07 10.71
C LEU A 257 19.06 -4.39 10.04
N LEU A 258 20.08 -4.02 10.80
CA LEU A 258 21.23 -3.25 10.30
C LEU A 258 22.39 -4.12 9.83
N ASP A 259 22.49 -5.34 10.37
CA ASP A 259 23.60 -6.24 10.15
C ASP A 259 23.23 -7.41 9.23
N ARG A 260 24.26 -7.97 8.58
CA ARG A 260 24.14 -9.19 7.76
C ARG A 260 23.79 -10.45 8.54
N THR A 261 23.68 -10.39 9.88
CA THR A 261 23.59 -11.59 10.72
C THR A 261 22.29 -12.34 10.46
N HIS A 262 22.38 -13.31 9.56
CA HIS A 262 21.55 -14.51 9.53
C HIS A 262 21.49 -15.07 10.96
N ARG A 263 20.29 -15.10 11.52
CA ARG A 263 19.91 -16.08 12.54
C ARG A 263 18.86 -16.98 11.92
#